data_AF-A0A7U6KNK0-F1
#
_entry.id   AF-A0A7U6KNK0-F1
#
_cell.length_a   1.000
_cell.length_b   1.000
_cell.length_c   1.000
_cell.angle_alpha   90.00
_cell.angle_beta   90.00
_cell.angle_gamma   90.00
#
_symmetry.space_group_name_H-M   'P 1'
#
loop_
_entity.id
_entity.type
_entity.pdbx_description
1 polymer ?
#
loop_
_entity_poly.entity_id
_entity_poly.type
_entity_poly.pdbx_seq_one_letter_code
_entity_poly.pdbx_strand_id
1 'polypeptide(L)' 'MAAAAENLTAVTLELGGKSPAVIDPNYPLTKAVERLMFVKQFNAGQICTTIDYLFVHKSQKITLSKRLVSG' A
#
# COMPACT_ATOMS: atom_id res chain seq x y z
N MET A 1 -14.15 0.49 -21.55
CA MET A 1 -15.29 1.42 -21.37
C MET A 1 -15.84 1.94 -22.70
N ALA A 2 -15.00 2.31 -23.69
CA ALA A 2 -15.47 2.74 -25.02
C ALA A 2 -16.48 1.77 -25.65
N ALA A 3 -16.20 0.46 -25.64
CA ALA A 3 -17.12 -0.56 -26.14
C ALA A 3 -18.47 -0.65 -25.38
N ALA A 4 -18.53 -0.23 -24.11
CA ALA A 4 -19.77 -0.23 -23.32
C ALA A 4 -20.63 1.02 -23.60
N ALA A 5 -20.00 2.13 -24.01
CA ALA A 5 -20.68 3.41 -24.21
C ALA A 5 -21.70 3.36 -25.36
N GLU A 6 -21.41 2.60 -26.42
CA GLU A 6 -22.29 2.46 -27.60
C GLU A 6 -23.66 1.88 -27.26
N ASN A 7 -23.76 1.11 -26.18
CA ASN A 7 -24.97 0.39 -25.79
C ASN A 7 -25.52 0.84 -24.42
N LEU A 8 -24.99 1.94 -23.87
CA LEU A 8 -25.31 2.42 -22.52
C LEU A 8 -25.17 1.33 -21.44
N THR A 9 -24.25 0.38 -21.67
CA THR A 9 -24.04 -0.74 -20.77
C THR A 9 -23.38 -0.23 -19.49
N ALA A 10 -24.00 -0.48 -18.35
CA ALA A 10 -23.41 -0.19 -17.05
C ALA A 10 -22.08 -0.93 -16.88
N VAL A 11 -21.12 -0.31 -16.20
CA VAL A 11 -19.80 -0.90 -15.95
C VAL A 11 -19.43 -0.85 -14.48
N THR A 12 -18.73 -1.89 -14.04
CA THR A 12 -17.97 -1.92 -12.79
C THR A 12 -16.50 -2.05 -13.14
N LEU A 13 -15.65 -1.17 -12.60
CA LEU A 13 -14.22 -1.12 -12.91
C LEU A 13 -13.40 -1.14 -11.62
N GLU A 14 -12.59 -2.18 -11.45
CA GLU A 14 -11.63 -2.31 -10.35
C GLU A 14 -10.22 -2.26 -10.95
N LEU A 15 -9.60 -1.07 -10.95
CA LEU A 15 -8.41 -0.76 -11.75
C LEU A 15 -7.10 -0.78 -10.95
N GLY A 16 -7.19 -0.99 -9.63
CA GLY A 16 -6.07 -0.87 -8.69
C GLY A 16 -5.72 0.58 -8.37
N GLY A 17 -4.52 0.79 -7.81
CA GLY A 17 -4.06 2.12 -7.42
C GLY A 17 -2.63 2.14 -6.89
N LYS A 18 -2.21 3.30 -6.40
CA LYS A 18 -0.99 3.47 -5.61
C LYS A 18 -1.39 3.69 -4.16
N SER A 19 -1.45 2.63 -3.36
CA SER A 19 -2.05 2.75 -2.02
C SER A 19 -1.01 3.27 -1.01
N PRO A 20 -1.32 4.36 -0.29
CA PRO A 20 -0.46 4.84 0.79
C PRO A 20 -0.65 4.00 2.06
N ALA A 21 0.39 3.89 2.87
CA ALA A 21 0.24 3.68 4.30
C ALA A 21 0.73 4.91 5.07
N VAL A 22 -0.14 5.48 5.90
CA VAL A 22 0.18 6.60 6.79
C VAL A 22 0.39 6.04 8.19
N ILE A 23 1.56 6.30 8.78
CA ILE A 23 1.93 5.82 10.12
C ILE A 23 1.91 7.00 11.08
N ASP A 24 0.98 6.96 12.02
CA ASP A 24 0.93 7.91 13.13
C ASP A 24 2.20 7.81 14.00
N PRO A 25 2.76 8.94 14.51
CA PRO A 25 3.97 8.90 15.33
C PRO A 25 3.84 8.03 16.59
N ASN A 26 2.64 7.85 17.13
CA ASN A 26 2.39 7.05 18.33
C ASN A 26 2.03 5.59 18.01
N TYR A 27 1.94 5.22 16.73
CA TYR A 27 1.65 3.85 16.34
C TYR A 27 2.89 2.96 16.52
N PRO A 28 2.76 1.74 17.09
CA PRO A 28 3.90 0.85 17.31
C PRO A 28 4.62 0.47 16.00
N LEU A 29 5.86 0.94 15.83
CA LEU A 29 6.64 0.73 14.60
C LEU A 29 6.89 -0.75 14.29
N THR A 30 7.08 -1.61 15.30
CA THR A 30 7.24 -3.06 15.07
C THR A 30 6.02 -3.64 14.36
N LYS A 31 4.82 -3.35 14.88
CA LYS A 31 3.55 -3.80 14.28
C LYS A 31 3.31 -3.19 12.91
N ALA A 32 3.78 -1.96 12.67
CA ALA A 32 3.72 -1.34 11.35
C ALA A 32 4.56 -2.13 10.34
N VAL A 33 5.82 -2.39 10.69
CA VAL A 33 6.77 -3.14 9.84
C VAL A 33 6.24 -4.53 9.50
N GLU A 34 5.78 -5.29 10.49
CA GLU A 34 5.22 -6.64 10.27
C GLU A 34 4.06 -6.63 9.26
N ARG A 35 3.11 -5.71 9.42
CA ARG A 35 1.95 -5.57 8.51
C ARG A 35 2.35 -5.14 7.12
N LEU A 36 3.26 -4.17 7.03
CA LEU A 36 3.76 -3.66 5.74
C LEU A 36 4.53 -4.72 4.97
N MET A 37 5.39 -5.48 5.65
CA MET A 37 6.15 -6.56 5.02
C MET A 37 5.22 -7.67 4.56
N PHE A 38 4.26 -8.08 5.39
CA PHE A 38 3.26 -9.08 4.99
C PHE A 38 2.53 -8.68 3.70
N VAL A 39 1.90 -7.49 3.65
CA VAL A 39 1.12 -7.09 2.47
C VAL A 39 1.99 -6.83 1.24
N LYS A 40 3.23 -6.36 1.42
CA LYS A 40 4.13 -6.09 0.31
C LYS A 40 4.73 -7.36 -0.28
N GLN A 41 4.95 -8.38 0.54
CA GLN A 41 5.49 -9.67 0.10
C GLN A 41 4.40 -10.63 -0.35
N PHE A 42 3.16 -10.48 0.14
CA PHE A 42 2.03 -11.30 -0.28
C PHE A 42 1.81 -11.15 -1.80
N ASN A 43 1.75 -12.28 -2.50
CA ASN A 43 1.73 -12.36 -3.96
C ASN A 43 2.85 -11.55 -4.66
N ALA A 44 4.03 -11.44 -4.02
CA ALA A 44 5.14 -10.60 -4.46
C ALA A 44 4.73 -9.12 -4.68
N GLY A 45 3.73 -8.63 -3.93
CA GLY A 45 3.21 -7.27 -4.04
C GLY A 45 2.28 -7.05 -5.23
N GLN A 46 1.97 -8.09 -6.03
CA GLN A 46 1.07 -8.00 -7.18
C GLN A 46 -0.39 -8.09 -6.72
N ILE A 47 -0.83 -7.06 -6.01
CA ILE A 47 -2.18 -6.94 -5.45
C ILE A 47 -2.67 -5.53 -5.75
N CYS A 48 -3.89 -5.39 -6.27
CA CYS A 48 -4.47 -4.09 -6.65
C CYS A 48 -4.52 -3.07 -5.49
N THR A 49 -4.57 -3.57 -4.24
CA THR A 49 -4.58 -2.81 -2.99
C THR A 49 -3.31 -2.99 -2.16
N THR A 50 -2.18 -3.39 -2.77
CA THR A 50 -0.89 -3.44 -2.05
C THR A 50 -0.49 -2.06 -1.53
N ILE A 51 0.52 -2.01 -0.65
CA ILE A 51 1.11 -0.75 -0.21
C ILE A 51 2.27 -0.37 -1.14
N ASP A 52 2.17 0.83 -1.71
CA ASP A 52 3.14 1.35 -2.69
C ASP A 52 4.14 2.32 -2.06
N TYR A 53 3.67 3.15 -1.14
CA TYR A 53 4.49 4.17 -0.49
C TYR A 53 4.01 4.45 0.92
N LEU A 54 4.92 5.01 1.72
CA LEU A 54 4.72 5.24 3.14
C LEU A 54 4.81 6.72 3.46
N PHE A 55 3.91 7.20 4.30
CA PHE A 55 4.06 8.45 5.04
C PHE A 55 4.39 8.13 6.48
N VAL A 56 5.48 8.68 6.98
CA VAL A 56 5.95 8.50 8.35
C VAL A 56 6.45 9.84 8.88
N HIS A 57 6.34 10.04 10.20
CA HIS A 57 6.91 11.21 10.83
C HIS A 57 8.43 11.31 10.57
N LYS A 58 8.92 12.53 10.33
CA LYS A 58 10.32 12.77 9.95
C LYS A 58 11.32 12.18 10.95
N SER A 59 11.02 12.23 12.25
CA SER A 59 11.87 11.66 13.31
C SER A 59 11.99 10.14 13.26
N GLN A 60 11.08 9.45 12.58
CA GLN A 60 11.02 7.99 12.53
C GLN A 60 11.47 7.40 11.19
N LYS A 61 11.70 8.25 10.17
CA LYS A 61 12.06 7.82 8.80
C LYS A 61 13.21 6.82 8.78
N ILE A 62 14.34 7.17 9.40
CA ILE A 62 15.55 6.33 9.38
C ILE A 62 15.31 5.01 10.11
N THR A 63 14.67 5.06 11.28
CA THR A 63 14.36 3.88 12.08
C THR A 63 13.43 2.92 11.34
N LEU A 64 12.38 3.44 10.70
CA LEU A 64 11.44 2.64 9.91
C LEU A 64 12.15 2.01 8.70
N SER A 65 12.92 2.79 7.93
CA SER A 65 13.64 2.27 6.76
C SER A 65 14.61 1.16 7.13
N LYS A 66 15.36 1.29 8.23
CA LYS A 66 16.26 0.24 8.71
C LYS A 66 15.51 -1.05 9.04
N ARG A 67 14.38 -0.93 9.75
CA ARG A 67 13.57 -2.10 10.16
C ARG A 67 12.91 -2.82 8.97
N LEU A 68 12.56 -2.10 7.91
CA LEU A 68 11.97 -2.70 6.71
C LEU A 68 12.99 -3.52 5.89
N VAL A 69 14.27 -3.14 5.92
CA VAL A 69 15.33 -3.84 5.15
C VAL A 69 16.08 -4.88 5.96
N SER A 70 16.01 -4.83 7.29
CA SER A 70 16.71 -5.72 8.20
C SER A 70 15.94 -7.01 8.51
N GLY A 71 15.11 -7.48 7.57
CA GLY A 71 14.31 -8.69 7.73
C GLY A 71 15.15 -9.88 8.18
#